data_AF-A0A6B8QQJ5-F1
#
_entry.id   AF-A0A6B8QQJ5-F1
#
_cell.length_a   1.000
_cell.length_b   1.000
_cell.length_c   1.000
_cell.angle_alpha   90.00
_cell.angle_beta   90.00
_cell.angle_gamma   90.00
#
_symmetry.space_group_name_H-M   'P 1'
#
loop_
_entity.id
_entity.type
_entity.pdbx_description
1 polymer ?
#
loop_
_entity_poly.entity_id
_entity_poly.type
_entity_poly.pdbx_seq_one_letter_code
_entity_poly.pdbx_strand_id
1 'polypeptide(L)' 'MPALSKTKSSFYRRLYVAHLIEQGVASVPTLIEATGMPRRTAQDTIASLAELDIECVFTKDEGERHNIGRYQIRDWGR' A
#
# COMPACT_ATOMS: atom_id res chain seq x y z
N MET A 1 -21.17 17.94 -3.23
CA MET A 1 -20.52 17.21 -2.12
C MET A 1 -19.36 18.04 -1.61
N PRO A 2 -19.15 18.19 -0.29
CA PRO A 2 -18.02 18.97 0.21
C PRO A 2 -16.70 18.34 -0.24
N ALA A 3 -15.76 19.16 -0.70
CA ALA A 3 -14.43 18.69 -1.09
C ALA A 3 -13.70 18.10 0.12
N LEU A 4 -13.10 16.92 -0.05
CA LEU A 4 -12.29 16.30 0.99
C LEU A 4 -11.04 17.15 1.26
N SER A 5 -10.73 17.37 2.54
CA SER A 5 -9.47 18.03 2.91
C SER A 5 -8.27 17.16 2.52
N LYS A 6 -7.12 17.79 2.24
CA LYS A 6 -5.88 17.08 1.90
C LYS A 6 -5.52 16.01 2.93
N THR A 7 -5.69 16.32 4.21
CA THR A 7 -5.45 15.39 5.33
C THR A 7 -6.37 14.17 5.25
N LYS A 8 -7.69 14.37 5.08
CA LYS A 8 -8.66 13.27 4.97
C LYS A 8 -8.38 12.41 3.74
N SER A 9 -8.10 13.03 2.60
CA SER A 9 -7.76 12.32 1.37
C SER A 9 -6.49 11.47 1.53
N SER A 10 -5.47 11.97 2.22
CA SER A 10 -4.24 11.22 2.51
C SER A 10 -4.51 10.02 3.43
N PHE A 11 -5.28 10.24 4.49
CA PHE A 11 -5.68 9.18 5.42
C PHE A 11 -6.44 8.05 4.73
N TYR A 12 -7.48 8.38 3.96
CA TYR A 12 -8.26 7.36 3.23
C TYR A 12 -7.44 6.64 2.16
N ARG A 13 -6.50 7.32 1.51
CA ARG A 13 -5.59 6.69 0.53
C ARG A 13 -4.75 5.59 1.18
N ARG A 14 -4.18 5.86 2.36
CA ARG A 14 -3.36 4.90 3.11
C ARG A 14 -4.17 3.68 3.52
N LEU A 15 -5.36 3.89 4.10
CA LEU A 15 -6.26 2.79 4.47
C LEU A 15 -6.68 1.96 3.25
N TYR A 16 -7.00 2.62 2.14
CA TYR A 16 -7.39 1.92 0.92
C TYR A 16 -6.24 1.06 0.35
N VAL A 17 -5.02 1.61 0.30
CA VAL A 17 -3.84 0.85 -0.14
C VAL A 17 -3.54 -0.33 0.79
N ALA A 18 -3.61 -0.14 2.11
CA ALA A 18 -3.40 -1.23 3.06
C ALA A 18 -4.44 -2.35 2.88
N HIS A 19 -5.71 -1.99 2.67
CA HIS A 19 -6.78 -2.94 2.42
C HIS A 19 -6.57 -3.73 1.12
N LEU A 20 -6.15 -3.05 0.04
CA LEU A 20 -5.83 -3.70 -1.23
C LEU A 20 -4.68 -4.69 -1.08
N ILE A 21 -3.64 -4.35 -0.31
CA ILE A 21 -2.52 -5.24 -0.02
C ILE A 21 -3.00 -6.50 0.73
N GLU A 22 -3.86 -6.32 1.75
CA GLU A 22 -4.48 -7.44 2.49
C GLU A 22 -5.31 -8.36 1.59
N GLN A 23 -5.94 -7.82 0.55
CA GLN A 23 -6.69 -8.57 -0.47
C GLN A 23 -5.82 -9.21 -1.57
N GLY A 24 -4.49 -9.04 -1.52
CA GLY A 24 -3.56 -9.65 -2.47
C GLY A 24 -3.11 -8.74 -3.61
N VAL A 25 -3.54 -7.47 -3.66
CA VAL A 25 -2.96 -6.44 -4.54
C VAL A 25 -1.66 -5.94 -3.91
N ALA A 26 -0.68 -6.84 -3.89
CA ALA A 26 0.46 -6.81 -3.00
C ALA A 26 1.76 -6.36 -3.69
N SER A 27 1.69 -5.67 -4.84
CA SER A 27 2.88 -5.17 -5.52
C SER A 27 2.66 -3.76 -6.05
N VAL A 28 3.74 -2.99 -6.25
CA VAL A 28 3.63 -1.65 -6.83
C VAL A 28 2.93 -1.67 -8.20
N PRO A 29 3.28 -2.56 -9.16
CA PRO A 29 2.57 -2.64 -10.43
C PRO A 29 1.06 -2.94 -10.27
N THR A 30 0.69 -3.92 -9.46
CA THR A 30 -0.74 -4.28 -9.27
C THR A 30 -1.51 -3.16 -8.57
N LEU A 31 -0.87 -2.41 -7.65
CA LEU A 31 -1.48 -1.24 -7.02
C LEU A 31 -1.70 -0.11 -8.01
N ILE A 32 -0.75 0.15 -8.91
CA ILE A 32 -0.92 1.15 -9.98
C ILE A 32 -2.09 0.75 -10.88
N GLU A 33 -2.19 -0.52 -11.27
CA GLU A 33 -3.28 -1.02 -12.09
C GLU A 33 -4.64 -0.89 -11.40
N ALA A 34 -4.73 -1.28 -10.12
CA ALA A 34 -5.98 -1.24 -9.35
C ALA A 34 -6.45 0.18 -8.99
N THR A 35 -5.52 1.14 -8.87
CA THR A 35 -5.83 2.47 -8.34
C THR A 35 -5.68 3.61 -9.34
N GLY A 36 -4.96 3.39 -10.45
CA GLY A 36 -4.56 4.45 -11.38
C GLY A 36 -3.53 5.44 -10.81
N MET A 37 -2.97 5.19 -9.62
CA MET A 37 -2.00 6.10 -9.01
C MET A 37 -0.65 6.06 -9.73
N PRO A 38 0.09 7.18 -9.79
CA PRO A 38 1.49 7.16 -10.21
C PRO A 38 2.34 6.27 -9.30
N ARG A 39 3.38 5.65 -9.87
CA ARG A 39 4.30 4.76 -9.14
C ARG A 39 4.84 5.37 -7.84
N ARG A 40 5.26 6.63 -7.90
CA ARG A 40 5.79 7.35 -6.73
C ARG A 40 4.73 7.49 -5.63
N THR A 41 3.51 7.83 -5.99
CA THR A 41 2.38 7.94 -5.06
C THR A 41 2.06 6.61 -4.39
N ALA A 42 2.05 5.51 -5.14
CA ALA A 42 1.84 4.18 -4.57
C ALA A 42 2.94 3.84 -3.56
N GLN A 43 4.21 4.05 -3.94
CA GLN A 43 5.36 3.80 -3.05
C GLN A 43 5.33 4.67 -1.78
N ASP A 44 5.06 5.96 -1.91
CA ASP A 44 4.96 6.88 -0.75
C ASP A 44 3.79 6.50 0.16
N THR A 45 2.67 6.05 -0.41
CA THR A 45 1.52 5.60 0.37
C THR A 45 1.85 4.36 1.18
N ILE A 46 2.56 3.38 0.59
CA ILE A 46 3.01 2.17 1.30
C ILE A 46 4.00 2.53 2.41
N ALA A 47 4.98 3.40 2.12
CA ALA A 47 5.99 3.81 3.09
C ALA A 47 5.40 4.56 4.30
N SER A 48 4.31 5.30 4.09
CA SER A 48 3.62 6.07 5.14
C SER A 48 2.54 5.28 5.90
N LEU A 49 2.41 3.97 5.67
CA LEU A 49 1.50 3.11 6.45
C LEU A 49 1.93 2.99 7.91
N ALA A 50 3.24 2.96 8.17
CA ALA A 50 3.78 2.88 9.52
C ALA A 50 3.41 4.09 10.40
N GLU A 51 3.11 5.26 9.79
CA GLU A 51 2.60 6.43 10.53
C GLU A 51 1.17 6.24 11.07
N LEU A 52 0.46 5.21 10.60
CA LEU A 52 -0.86 4.81 11.09
C LEU A 52 -0.78 3.53 11.94
N ASP A 53 0.42 3.16 12.40
CA ASP A 53 0.70 1.90 13.11
C ASP A 53 0.33 0.63 12.31
N ILE A 54 0.25 0.75 10.97
CA ILE A 54 0.02 -0.40 10.08
C ILE A 54 1.38 -0.99 9.67
N GLU A 55 1.66 -2.20 10.13
CA GLU A 55 2.88 -2.92 9.79
C GLU A 55 2.73 -3.56 8.40
N CYS A 56 3.38 -2.96 7.40
CA CYS A 56 3.44 -3.49 6.04
C CYS A 56 4.86 -3.94 5.71
N VAL A 57 5.04 -5.23 5.46
CA VAL A 57 6.36 -5.83 5.18
C VAL A 57 6.45 -6.31 3.73
N PHE A 58 7.63 -6.23 3.15
CA PHE A 58 7.90 -6.78 1.81
C PHE A 58 8.56 -8.15 1.93
N THR A 59 7.90 -9.18 1.41
CA THR A 59 8.40 -10.56 1.39
C THR A 59 8.82 -10.91 -0.03
N LYS A 60 10.04 -11.42 -0.22
CA LYS A 60 10.49 -11.97 -1.50
C LYS A 60 9.99 -13.41 -1.63
N ASP A 61 9.45 -13.78 -2.78
CA ASP A 61 9.08 -15.17 -3.01
C ASP A 61 10.36 -16.02 -3.22
N GLU A 62 10.40 -17.22 -2.64
CA GLU A 62 11.56 -18.11 -2.73
C GLU A 62 11.76 -18.61 -4.16
N GLY A 63 12.92 -18.30 -4.76
CA GLY A 63 13.41 -18.96 -5.98
C GLY A 63 13.50 -18.11 -7.25
N GLU A 64 12.93 -16.91 -7.28
CA GLU A 64 12.95 -16.07 -8.49
C GLU A 64 14.16 -15.11 -8.56
N ARG A 65 14.86 -15.13 -9.69
CA ARG A 65 16.12 -14.37 -9.93
C ARG A 65 15.94 -12.88 -10.17
N HIS A 66 14.75 -12.34 -9.95
CA HIS A 66 14.47 -10.92 -10.11
C HIS A 66 13.75 -10.44 -8.84
N ASN A 67 13.86 -9.16 -8.49
CA ASN A 67 13.29 -8.53 -7.28
C ASN A 67 11.74 -8.54 -7.24
N ILE A 68 11.14 -9.72 -7.43
CA ILE A 68 9.73 -10.01 -7.40
C ILE A 68 9.43 -10.38 -5.95
N GLY A 69 8.58 -9.59 -5.33
CA GLY A 69 8.13 -9.83 -3.97
C GLY A 69 6.81 -9.11 -3.77
N ARG A 70 6.19 -9.42 -2.63
CA ARG A 70 4.86 -8.99 -2.28
C ARG A 70 4.84 -8.28 -0.94
N TYR A 71 4.09 -7.20 -0.86
CA TYR A 71 3.73 -6.53 0.37
C TYR A 71 2.73 -7.38 1.14
N GLN A 72 2.84 -7.40 2.46
CA GLN A 72 1.91 -8.09 3.34
C GLN A 72 1.66 -7.21 4.55
N ILE A 73 0.38 -7.02 4.90
CA ILE A 73 0.00 -6.41 6.17
C ILE A 73 0.18 -7.47 7.26
N ARG A 74 1.01 -7.18 8.26
CA ARG A 74 1.26 -8.05 9.42
C ARG A 74 0.38 -7.67 10.60
N ASP A 75 0.20 -6.38 10.81
CA ASP A 75 -0.59 -5.82 11.89
C ASP A 75 -1.24 -4.50 11.45
N TRP A 76 -2.37 -4.16 12.06
CA TRP A 76 -3.15 -2.95 11.79
C TRP A 76 -3.10 -1.94 12.96
N GLY A 77 -2.20 -2.15 13.93
CA GLY A 77 -2.03 -1.34 15.14
C GLY A 77 -2.79 -1.87 16.35
N ARG A 78 -2.92 -3.20 16.51
CA ARG A 78 -3.60 -3.82 17.67
C ARG A 78 -2.69 -4.10 18.85
#